data_AF-A0AAJ6G408-F1
#
_entry.id   AF-A0AAJ6G408-F1
#
_cell.length_a   1.000
_cell.length_b   1.000
_cell.length_c   1.000
_cell.angle_alpha   90.00
_cell.angle_beta   90.00
_cell.angle_gamma   90.00
#
_symmetry.space_group_name_H-M   'P 1'
#
loop_
_entity.id
_entity.type
_entity.pdbx_description
1 polymer ?
#
loop_
_entity_poly.entity_id
_entity_poly.type
_entity_poly.pdbx_seq_one_letter_code
_entity_poly.pdbx_strand_id
1 'polypeptide(L)'
;MSDDYRGLWPGGSEPWSAELEFFHNAYARHRVSLDLVPEATHWFDQDGDRVCRSVYKHSVLWSRTMILNKDDKVPTLQDFMSEDEAEP
;
A
#
# COMPACT_ATOMS: atom_id res chain seq x y z
N MET A 1 5.03 18.57 -4.61
CA MET A 1 3.78 17.98 -4.10
C MET A 1 2.84 19.10 -3.71
N SER A 2 1.59 19.04 -4.17
CA SER A 2 0.53 19.97 -3.74
C SER A 2 0.15 19.70 -2.29
N ASP A 3 -0.46 20.68 -1.64
CA ASP A 3 -0.98 20.52 -0.28
C ASP A 3 -2.18 19.55 -0.25
N ASP A 4 -2.96 19.49 -1.32
CA ASP A 4 -4.03 18.50 -1.49
C ASP A 4 -3.49 17.06 -1.41
N TYR A 5 -2.39 16.77 -2.11
CA TYR A 5 -1.77 15.44 -2.09
C TYR A 5 -1.17 15.11 -0.72
N ARG A 6 -0.55 16.08 -0.04
CA ARG A 6 -0.05 15.92 1.33
C ARG A 6 -1.17 15.63 2.33
N GLY A 7 -2.32 16.27 2.15
CA GLY A 7 -3.51 16.09 2.98
C GLY A 7 -4.16 14.71 2.85
N LEU A 8 -3.82 13.92 1.82
CA LEU A 8 -4.23 12.52 1.72
C LEU A 8 -3.57 11.63 2.78
N TRP A 9 -2.47 12.08 3.37
CA TRP A 9 -1.71 11.33 4.36
C TRP A 9 -2.00 11.84 5.79
N PRO A 10 -2.27 10.96 6.77
CA PRO A 10 -2.51 11.33 8.17
C PRO A 10 -1.39 12.18 8.79
N GLY A 11 -0.15 12.02 8.32
CA GLY A 11 1.03 12.78 8.76
C GLY A 11 1.30 14.07 7.98
N GLY A 12 0.48 14.42 6.97
CA GLY A 12 0.72 15.58 6.10
C GLY A 12 1.90 15.40 5.13
N SER A 13 2.43 14.20 5.02
CA SER A 13 3.47 13.81 4.07
C SER A 13 3.35 12.33 3.72
N GLU A 14 3.74 11.98 2.50
CA GLU A 14 3.84 10.58 2.07
C GLU A 14 4.90 9.86 2.92
N PRO A 15 4.54 8.78 3.63
CA PRO A 15 5.50 8.01 4.40
C PRO A 15 6.29 7.10 3.47
N TRP A 16 7.58 6.94 3.76
CA TRP A 16 8.47 6.12 2.95
C TRP A 16 8.18 4.62 3.05
N SER A 17 7.40 4.23 4.05
CA SER A 17 7.04 2.85 4.33
C SER A 17 5.57 2.51 4.04
N ALA A 18 4.83 3.38 3.35
CA ALA A 18 3.41 3.14 3.05
C ALA A 18 3.19 1.79 2.35
N GLU A 19 4.13 1.41 1.49
CA GLU A 19 4.09 0.17 0.70
C GLU A 19 4.86 -0.99 1.34
N LEU A 20 5.45 -0.78 2.52
CA LEU A 20 6.23 -1.82 3.19
C LEU A 20 5.36 -2.74 4.04
N GLU A 21 5.64 -4.03 3.95
CA GLU A 21 5.03 -5.07 4.78
C GLU A 21 6.08 -5.79 5.63
N PHE A 22 5.78 -5.98 6.91
CA PHE A 22 6.63 -6.65 7.88
C PHE A 22 5.95 -7.90 8.43
N PHE A 23 6.56 -9.05 8.18
CA PHE A 23 6.13 -10.32 8.74
C PHE A 23 6.97 -10.64 9.97
N HIS A 24 6.34 -10.60 11.14
CA HIS A 24 7.02 -10.88 12.40
C HIS A 24 7.08 -12.38 12.65
N ASN A 25 8.28 -12.87 12.92
CA ASN A 25 8.49 -14.22 13.37
C ASN A 25 8.23 -14.33 14.88
N ALA A 26 7.21 -15.09 15.27
CA ALA A 26 6.86 -15.32 16.68
C ALA A 26 8.01 -15.95 17.50
N TYR A 27 8.92 -16.68 16.84
CA TYR A 27 10.05 -17.38 17.45
C TYR A 27 11.36 -16.59 17.43
N ALA A 28 11.36 -15.34 16.97
CA ALA A 28 12.56 -14.52 16.96
C ALA A 28 13.08 -14.27 18.39
N ARG A 29 14.38 -14.50 18.62
CA ARG A 29 15.04 -14.21 19.91
C ARG A 29 15.02 -12.72 20.27
N HIS A 30 15.07 -11.86 19.27
CA HIS A 30 14.96 -10.41 19.40
C HIS A 30 13.86 -9.92 18.46
N ARG A 31 12.68 -9.64 19.02
CA ARG A 31 11.54 -9.17 18.24
C ARG A 31 11.75 -7.72 17.83
N VAL A 32 11.43 -7.41 16.58
CA VAL A 32 11.40 -6.03 16.07
C VAL A 32 10.17 -5.34 16.65
N SER A 33 10.35 -4.14 17.19
CA SER A 33 9.21 -3.34 17.68
C SER A 33 8.32 -2.93 16.52
N LEU A 34 7.01 -2.99 16.72
CA LEU A 34 6.03 -2.46 15.77
C LEU A 34 6.13 -0.94 15.61
N ASP A 35 6.75 -0.25 16.57
CA ASP A 35 6.91 1.21 16.54
C ASP A 35 8.18 1.65 15.79
N LEU A 36 8.99 0.70 15.32
CA LEU A 36 10.20 1.00 14.54
C LEU A 36 9.85 1.60 13.17
N VAL A 37 8.81 1.06 12.53
CA VAL A 37 8.31 1.52 11.23
C VAL A 37 6.79 1.65 11.33
N PRO A 38 6.29 2.64 12.09
CA PRO A 38 4.90 2.65 12.53
C PRO A 38 3.92 2.71 11.36
N GLU A 39 4.32 3.29 10.23
CA GLU A 39 3.51 3.51 9.03
C GLU A 39 3.46 2.30 8.08
N ALA A 40 4.21 1.23 8.36
CA ALA A 40 4.18 -0.02 7.58
C ALA A 40 3.01 -0.91 7.98
N THR A 41 2.65 -1.85 7.09
CA THR A 41 1.72 -2.92 7.43
C THR A 41 2.44 -4.03 8.16
N HIS A 42 1.93 -4.45 9.31
CA HIS A 42 2.53 -5.50 10.13
C HIS A 42 1.64 -6.73 10.22
N TRP A 43 2.24 -7.89 9.98
CA TRP A 43 1.64 -9.20 10.11
C TRP A 43 2.30 -9.98 11.23
N PHE A 44 1.53 -10.44 12.20
CA PHE A 44 2.05 -11.20 13.34
C PHE A 44 1.01 -12.18 13.88
N ASP A 45 1.48 -13.20 14.59
CA ASP A 45 0.61 -14.13 15.29
C ASP A 45 0.17 -13.54 16.63
N GLN A 46 -1.13 -13.56 16.91
CA GLN A 46 -1.75 -13.20 18.17
C GLN A 46 -2.81 -14.26 18.51
N ASP A 47 -2.64 -14.94 19.64
CA ASP A 47 -3.56 -15.98 20.12
C ASP A 47 -3.84 -17.13 19.14
N GLY A 48 -2.86 -17.42 18.25
CA GLY A 48 -2.98 -18.46 17.23
C GLY A 48 -3.51 -17.97 15.88
N ASP A 49 -3.97 -16.72 15.81
CA ASP A 49 -4.47 -16.09 14.59
C ASP A 49 -3.43 -15.15 13.97
N ARG A 50 -3.43 -15.09 12.64
CA ARG A 50 -2.63 -14.12 11.89
C ARG A 50 -3.35 -12.78 11.88
N VAL A 51 -2.82 -11.81 12.60
CA VAL A 51 -3.35 -10.45 12.69
C VAL A 51 -2.60 -9.52 11.74
N CYS A 52 -3.35 -8.65 11.07
CA CYS A 52 -2.84 -7.54 10.28
C CYS A 52 -3.09 -6.22 11.04
N ARG A 53 -2.02 -5.45 11.26
CA ARG A 53 -2.09 -4.07 11.74
C ARG A 53 -1.54 -3.16 10.64
N SER A 54 -2.44 -2.53 9.88
CA SER A 54 -2.09 -1.48 8.92
C SER A 54 -2.42 -0.10 9.48
N VAL A 55 -1.60 0.89 9.15
CA VAL A 55 -1.92 2.30 9.44
C VAL A 55 -2.97 2.85 8.48
N TYR A 56 -2.94 2.36 7.25
CA TYR A 56 -3.82 2.78 6.19
C TYR A 56 -4.89 1.72 5.96
N LYS A 57 -6.12 2.01 6.42
CA LYS A 57 -7.27 1.09 6.28
C LYS A 57 -7.58 0.75 4.81
N HIS A 58 -7.24 1.65 3.88
CA HIS A 58 -7.51 1.51 2.44
C HIS A 58 -6.23 1.65 1.60
N SER A 59 -5.09 1.09 2.04
CA SER A 59 -3.88 1.05 1.19
C SER A 59 -4.03 0.00 0.09
N VAL A 60 -4.62 0.38 -1.03
CA VAL A 60 -4.47 -0.37 -2.28
C VAL A 60 -3.71 0.53 -3.25
N LEU A 61 -2.40 0.37 -3.28
CA LEU A 61 -1.59 0.80 -4.41
C LEU A 61 -1.56 -0.37 -5.39
N TRP A 62 -2.45 -0.32 -6.37
CA TRP A 62 -2.46 -1.27 -7.48
C TRP A 62 -1.68 -0.67 -8.65
N SER A 63 -0.79 -1.45 -9.22
CA SER A 63 -0.03 -1.07 -10.41
C SER A 63 -0.20 -2.15 -11.48
N ARG A 64 -0.47 -1.72 -12.71
CA ARG A 64 -0.62 -2.59 -13.89
C ARG A 64 0.42 -2.21 -14.92
N THR A 65 1.35 -3.12 -15.20
CA THR A 65 2.30 -2.96 -16.30
C THR A 65 1.72 -3.50 -17.59
N MET A 66 1.64 -2.67 -18.63
CA MET A 66 1.20 -3.08 -19.96
C MET A 66 2.39 -3.30 -20.88
N ILE A 67 2.49 -4.47 -21.51
CA ILE A 67 3.44 -4.71 -22.59
C ILE A 67 2.78 -4.28 -23.89
N LEU A 68 3.38 -3.27 -24.54
CA LEU A 68 2.89 -2.67 -25.76
C LEU A 68 3.80 -3.01 -26.94
N ASN A 69 3.22 -3.14 -28.12
CA ASN A 69 4.00 -3.13 -29.36
C ASN A 69 4.51 -1.71 -29.64
N LYS A 70 5.52 -1.60 -30.49
CA LYS A 70 6.20 -0.34 -30.79
C LYS A 70 5.25 0.78 -31.23
N ASP A 71 4.22 0.43 -31.98
CA ASP A 71 3.32 1.39 -32.62
C ASP A 71 2.00 1.55 -31.85
N ASP A 72 1.85 0.88 -30.70
CA ASP A 72 0.65 1.00 -29.87
C ASP A 72 0.59 2.38 -29.19
N LYS A 73 -0.64 2.91 -29.06
CA LYS A 73 -0.88 4.14 -28.30
C LYS A 73 -0.51 3.90 -26.83
N VAL A 74 0.30 4.79 -26.27
CA VAL A 74 0.57 4.80 -24.82
C VAL A 74 -0.73 5.11 -24.09
N PRO A 75 -1.18 4.23 -23.16
CA PRO A 75 -2.38 4.46 -22.38
C PRO A 75 -2.30 5.75 -21.58
N THR A 76 -3.42 6.43 -21.48
CA THR A 76 -3.62 7.63 -20.67
C THR A 76 -4.51 7.29 -19.47
N LEU A 77 -4.49 8.13 -18.43
CA LEU A 77 -5.35 7.91 -17.26
C LEU A 77 -6.83 7.79 -17.64
N GLN A 78 -7.29 8.57 -18.61
CA GLN A 78 -8.67 8.55 -19.09
C GLN A 78 -9.08 7.19 -19.68
N ASP A 79 -8.15 6.42 -20.24
CA ASP A 79 -8.45 5.11 -20.81
C ASP A 79 -8.83 4.08 -19.72
N PHE A 80 -8.49 4.33 -18.45
CA PHE A 80 -8.78 3.43 -17.31
C PHE A 80 -9.94 3.90 -16.44
N MET A 81 -10.21 5.21 -16.36
CA MET A 81 -11.27 5.76 -15.50
C MET A 81 -12.70 5.40 -15.96
N SER A 82 -12.87 4.99 -17.22
CA SER A 82 -14.17 4.57 -17.78
C SER A 82 -14.54 3.11 -17.47
N GLU A 83 -13.61 2.30 -16.94
CA GLU A 83 -13.85 0.89 -16.63
C GLU A 83 -14.55 0.71 -15.25
N ASP A 84 -14.36 1.64 -14.31
CA ASP A 84 -14.88 1.56 -12.93
C ASP A 84 -16.40 1.86 -12.82
N GLU A 85 -17.04 2.45 -13.83
CA GLU A 85 -18.50 2.68 -13.83
C GLU A 85 -19.31 1.46 -14.29
N ALA A 86 -18.65 0.34 -14.62
CA ALA A 86 -19.26 -0.81 -15.29
C ALA A 86 -19.38 -2.09 -14.44
N GLU A 87 -19.09 -2.06 -13.13
CA GLU A 87 -19.38 -3.20 -12.23
C GLU A 87 -20.51 -2.86 -11.22
N PRO A 88 -21.53 -3.74 -11.07
CA PRO A 88 -22.66 -3.56 -10.15
C PRO A 88 -22.35 -3.87 -8.67
#